data_AF-A0A9C8HXY2-F1
#
_entry.id   AF-A0A9C8HXY2-F1
#
_cell.length_a   1.000
_cell.length_b   1.000
_cell.length_c   1.000
_cell.angle_alpha   90.00
_cell.angle_beta   90.00
_cell.angle_gamma   90.00
#
_symmetry.space_group_name_H-M   'P 1'
#
loop_
_entity.id
_entity.type
_entity.pdbx_description
1 polymer ?
#
loop_
_entity_poly.entity_id
_entity_poly.type
_entity_poly.pdbx_seq_one_letter_code
_entity_poly.pdbx_strand_id
1 'polypeptide(L)'
;MQIERMLSPMGPLNGNLKKKFHKNAKFAFIQCVGSRNKENPYCSSACCMYALKEAGLIKENLPQAEIFIFFMDVRTFGKGYYKYGEDVKKKKGVHFINTRISNLEELPENKLLIKYEDENGLLVKEEFDAVILSTGQNIKVPEAFKKITDSYGFIKTDKLDITAAEEPGIYAVGSVVSPVDIPDTIIQATAAVSKVIQINKKDRDKFDFLQIYDEKLGVIVSNGTKTLPPAVIDDLTRSKRIDLFKVRNYFYLPDNFPEFIKLVKEHSLNRLLLIVEDPNLNKEFFREKIKRELKNYNVHVEIMKYSEIAEEKIIKQLLNFYIEKLRNESVFVHRSDTFKNFKVLVIGGGLAGIVIAKELSEAGVKVDIIEKEGSIGGNVKRVRTTIDNYDVSAWIKELIPKLESSNKVKIFTSACVTSISGCLGRYGVRIKKQEEEVYQEYSMLVIATGAVENSDNHFGYGANKLVLSQLDLSDLVRKKDFLNDKKTIAMIQCVNSRTDSNPYCSRVCCSAAIKNALKIKEKSPETEVYILYR
;
A
#
# COMPACT_ATOMS: atom_id res chain seq x y z
N MET A 1 -19.29 8.72 7.55
CA MET A 1 -19.82 7.73 6.59
C MET A 1 -20.99 8.24 5.75
N GLN A 2 -22.01 8.89 6.32
CA GLN A 2 -23.15 9.38 5.53
C GLN A 2 -22.75 10.43 4.48
N ILE A 3 -21.91 11.40 4.85
CA ILE A 3 -21.43 12.44 3.94
C ILE A 3 -20.60 11.86 2.78
N GLU A 4 -19.75 10.87 3.06
CA GLU A 4 -19.00 10.12 2.03
C GLU A 4 -19.94 9.48 1.00
N ARG A 5 -21.04 8.85 1.47
CA ARG A 5 -22.05 8.30 0.56
C ARG A 5 -22.71 9.41 -0.25
N MET A 6 -23.03 10.56 0.35
CA MET A 6 -23.61 11.70 -0.39
C MET A 6 -22.67 12.24 -1.47
N LEU A 7 -21.36 12.29 -1.18
CA LEU A 7 -20.31 12.75 -2.10
C LEU A 7 -19.89 11.70 -3.15
N SER A 8 -20.22 10.43 -2.93
CA SER A 8 -19.90 9.35 -3.87
C SER A 8 -20.69 9.46 -5.18
N PRO A 9 -20.07 9.26 -6.35
CA PRO A 9 -20.78 9.18 -7.64
C PRO A 9 -21.82 8.06 -7.70
N MET A 10 -21.59 6.96 -6.97
CA MET A 10 -22.54 5.84 -6.79
C MET A 10 -23.38 5.99 -5.50
N GLY A 11 -23.42 7.21 -4.98
CA GLY A 11 -24.13 7.60 -3.77
C GLY A 11 -25.59 8.00 -4.04
N PRO A 12 -26.40 8.18 -2.98
CA PRO A 12 -27.80 8.63 -3.13
C PRO A 12 -27.95 9.99 -3.83
N LEU A 13 -26.92 10.85 -3.83
CA LEU A 13 -26.95 12.14 -4.53
C LEU A 13 -26.19 12.12 -5.87
N ASN A 14 -25.62 10.99 -6.28
CA ASN A 14 -24.71 10.85 -7.42
C ASN A 14 -23.53 11.84 -7.36
N GLY A 15 -23.00 12.06 -6.17
CA GLY A 15 -21.89 12.98 -5.91
C GLY A 15 -22.23 14.46 -6.05
N ASN A 16 -23.51 14.84 -6.15
CA ASN A 16 -23.92 16.24 -6.28
C ASN A 16 -24.61 16.74 -5.01
N LEU A 17 -23.84 17.38 -4.12
CA LEU A 17 -24.33 17.94 -2.86
C LEU A 17 -25.38 19.06 -3.03
N LYS A 18 -25.41 19.74 -4.20
CA LYS A 18 -26.39 20.81 -4.48
C LYS A 18 -27.84 20.31 -4.49
N LYS A 19 -28.05 18.99 -4.60
CA LYS A 19 -29.38 18.37 -4.48
C LYS A 19 -29.95 18.43 -3.06
N LYS A 20 -29.10 18.63 -2.05
CA LYS A 20 -29.50 18.61 -0.64
C LYS A 20 -29.20 19.92 0.09
N PHE A 21 -28.12 20.61 -0.28
CA PHE A 21 -27.67 21.81 0.40
C PHE A 21 -27.56 22.99 -0.56
N HIS A 22 -27.87 24.19 -0.05
CA HIS A 22 -27.68 25.43 -0.80
C HIS A 22 -26.19 25.77 -0.95
N LYS A 23 -25.87 26.65 -1.91
CA LYS A 23 -24.48 26.99 -2.29
C LYS A 23 -23.60 27.54 -1.16
N ASN A 24 -24.21 28.20 -0.18
CA ASN A 24 -23.56 28.85 0.97
C ASN A 24 -23.80 28.07 2.27
N ALA A 25 -24.09 26.77 2.19
CA ALA A 25 -24.37 25.97 3.38
C ALA A 25 -23.18 25.95 4.33
N LYS A 26 -23.46 26.04 5.63
CA LYS A 26 -22.49 26.03 6.71
C LYS A 26 -22.44 24.65 7.36
N PHE A 27 -21.26 24.03 7.35
CA PHE A 27 -21.02 22.67 7.83
C PHE A 27 -20.10 22.67 9.06
N ALA A 28 -20.46 21.92 10.09
CA ALA A 28 -19.59 21.63 11.23
C ALA A 28 -19.13 20.17 11.19
N PHE A 29 -17.82 19.93 11.30
CA PHE A 29 -17.27 18.61 11.58
C PHE A 29 -16.85 18.55 13.05
N ILE A 30 -17.35 17.55 13.78
CA ILE A 30 -16.97 17.33 15.18
C ILE A 30 -16.03 16.13 15.24
N GLN A 31 -14.80 16.35 15.72
CA GLN A 31 -13.79 15.31 15.84
C GLN A 31 -13.95 14.48 17.11
N CYS A 32 -13.32 13.30 17.10
CA CYS A 32 -13.22 12.41 18.27
C CYS A 32 -14.57 11.95 18.83
N VAL A 33 -15.61 11.85 18.00
CA VAL A 33 -16.92 11.34 18.43
C VAL A 33 -16.81 9.83 18.66
N GLY A 34 -17.01 9.38 19.89
CA GLY A 34 -16.86 7.98 20.28
C GLY A 34 -15.40 7.51 20.42
N SER A 35 -14.44 8.43 20.57
CA SER A 35 -13.01 8.13 20.77
C SER A 35 -12.36 9.18 21.66
N ARG A 36 -11.26 8.85 22.32
CA ARG A 36 -10.57 9.74 23.27
C ARG A 36 -11.54 10.26 24.34
N ASN A 37 -12.40 9.38 24.82
CA ASN A 37 -13.32 9.59 25.93
C ASN A 37 -13.08 8.51 27.00
N LYS A 38 -13.90 8.48 28.05
CA LYS A 38 -13.70 7.57 29.19
C LYS A 38 -13.90 6.10 28.80
N GLU A 39 -14.87 5.83 27.93
CA GLU A 39 -15.22 4.48 27.49
C GLU A 39 -14.24 3.96 26.44
N ASN A 40 -13.84 4.81 25.49
CA ASN A 40 -12.90 4.52 24.40
C ASN A 40 -11.70 5.47 24.50
N PRO A 41 -10.71 5.20 25.38
CA PRO A 41 -9.59 6.10 25.63
C PRO A 41 -8.57 6.17 24.49
N TYR A 42 -8.77 5.37 23.44
CA TYR A 42 -7.91 5.32 22.26
C TYR A 42 -8.37 6.27 21.14
N CYS A 43 -7.47 6.53 20.20
CA CYS A 43 -7.76 7.31 19.00
C CYS A 43 -8.16 6.39 17.85
N SER A 44 -9.18 6.78 17.09
CA SER A 44 -9.65 6.04 15.91
C SER A 44 -8.80 6.20 14.64
N SER A 45 -7.63 6.85 14.75
CA SER A 45 -6.54 7.05 13.78
C SER A 45 -6.85 7.69 12.42
N ALA A 46 -8.02 7.42 11.84
CA ALA A 46 -8.40 7.85 10.50
C ALA A 46 -9.37 9.05 10.46
N CYS A 47 -10.12 9.30 11.54
CA CYS A 47 -11.23 10.27 11.55
C CYS A 47 -10.81 11.71 11.17
N CYS A 48 -9.63 12.16 11.62
CA CYS A 48 -9.09 13.47 11.24
C CYS A 48 -8.89 13.57 9.72
N MET A 49 -8.26 12.56 9.12
CA MET A 49 -7.97 12.56 7.68
C MET A 49 -9.23 12.44 6.83
N TYR A 50 -10.20 11.62 7.26
CA TYR A 50 -11.47 11.52 6.56
C TYR A 50 -12.22 12.85 6.61
N ALA A 51 -12.32 13.51 7.76
CA ALA A 51 -12.95 14.81 7.84
C ALA A 51 -12.28 15.87 6.94
N LEU A 52 -10.94 15.90 6.89
CA LEU A 52 -10.20 16.80 5.99
C LEU A 52 -10.51 16.50 4.52
N LYS A 53 -10.56 15.21 4.15
CA LYS A 53 -10.90 14.77 2.80
C LYS A 53 -12.32 15.17 2.43
N GLU A 54 -13.30 14.88 3.29
CA GLU A 54 -14.70 15.23 3.08
C GLU A 54 -14.89 16.76 3.00
N ALA A 55 -14.30 17.53 3.91
CA ALA A 55 -14.32 19.00 3.84
C ALA A 55 -13.74 19.52 2.53
N GLY A 56 -12.64 18.91 2.07
CA GLY A 56 -12.04 19.22 0.78
C GLY A 56 -12.98 18.96 -0.39
N LEU A 57 -13.70 17.84 -0.40
CA LEU A 57 -14.65 17.46 -1.45
C LEU A 57 -15.94 18.30 -1.41
N ILE A 58 -16.39 18.70 -0.21
CA ILE A 58 -17.50 19.64 -0.06
C ILE A 58 -17.13 20.97 -0.72
N LYS A 59 -15.92 21.51 -0.49
CA LYS A 59 -15.47 22.76 -1.14
C LYS A 59 -15.38 22.65 -2.66
N GLU A 60 -15.09 21.47 -3.20
CA GLU A 60 -15.11 21.24 -4.66
C GLU A 60 -16.54 21.22 -5.22
N ASN A 61 -17.50 20.68 -4.46
CA ASN A 61 -18.91 20.64 -4.84
C ASN A 61 -19.64 21.98 -4.65
N LEU A 62 -19.35 22.64 -3.52
CA LEU A 62 -19.95 23.87 -3.02
C LEU A 62 -18.83 24.86 -2.65
N PRO A 63 -18.26 25.59 -3.63
CA PRO A 63 -17.12 26.49 -3.37
C PRO A 63 -17.40 27.60 -2.36
N GLN A 64 -18.67 28.01 -2.21
CA GLN A 64 -19.10 29.06 -1.29
C GLN A 64 -19.53 28.51 0.09
N ALA A 65 -19.45 27.20 0.32
CA ALA A 65 -19.78 26.61 1.63
C ALA A 65 -18.80 27.05 2.71
N GLU A 66 -19.29 27.34 3.90
CA GLU A 66 -18.48 27.58 5.08
C GLU A 66 -18.31 26.26 5.83
N ILE A 67 -17.08 25.91 6.22
CA ILE A 67 -16.79 24.62 6.87
C ILE A 67 -15.93 24.86 8.11
N PHE A 68 -16.39 24.34 9.22
CA PHE A 68 -15.73 24.41 10.52
C PHE A 68 -15.37 23.00 10.98
N ILE A 69 -14.14 22.78 11.39
CA ILE A 69 -13.67 21.54 11.99
C ILE A 69 -13.33 21.81 13.45
N PHE A 70 -14.13 21.25 14.36
CA PHE A 70 -13.95 21.32 15.80
C PHE A 70 -13.11 20.14 16.28
N PHE A 71 -11.95 20.39 16.88
CA PHE A 71 -10.97 19.36 17.23
C PHE A 71 -10.30 19.60 18.59
N MET A 72 -9.66 18.56 19.13
CA MET A 72 -8.69 18.68 20.24
C MET A 72 -7.26 18.68 19.69
N ASP A 73 -6.92 17.66 18.89
CA ASP A 73 -5.68 17.60 18.12
C ASP A 73 -5.98 17.10 16.71
N VAL A 74 -5.29 17.66 15.70
CA VAL A 74 -5.36 17.17 14.32
C VAL A 74 -4.23 16.18 14.06
N ARG A 75 -4.57 14.89 13.94
CA ARG A 75 -3.58 13.81 13.75
C ARG A 75 -3.41 13.47 12.27
N THR A 76 -2.35 14.00 11.65
CA THR A 76 -2.04 13.89 10.21
C THR A 76 -0.66 13.25 9.97
N PHE A 77 -0.43 12.05 10.53
CA PHE A 77 0.90 11.42 10.61
C PHE A 77 1.29 10.53 9.41
N GLY A 78 0.41 10.34 8.43
CA GLY A 78 0.73 9.61 7.19
C GLY A 78 1.56 10.41 6.20
N LYS A 79 2.16 9.74 5.21
CA LYS A 79 2.97 10.39 4.17
C LYS A 79 2.13 11.39 3.38
N GLY A 80 2.50 12.67 3.43
CA GLY A 80 1.77 13.77 2.78
C GLY A 80 0.52 14.26 3.52
N TYR A 81 0.14 13.64 4.64
CA TYR A 81 -1.12 13.95 5.32
C TYR A 81 -1.10 15.33 5.98
N TYR A 82 0.02 15.72 6.59
CA TYR A 82 0.16 17.05 7.18
C TYR A 82 0.01 18.16 6.13
N LYS A 83 0.75 18.05 5.01
CA LYS A 83 0.63 18.97 3.88
C LYS A 83 -0.80 19.05 3.35
N TYR A 84 -1.49 17.91 3.23
CA TYR A 84 -2.88 17.89 2.82
C TYR A 84 -3.78 18.68 3.78
N GLY A 85 -3.62 18.49 5.10
CA GLY A 85 -4.35 19.24 6.11
C GLY A 85 -4.09 20.75 6.03
N GLU A 86 -2.83 21.15 5.84
CA GLU A 86 -2.45 22.56 5.65
C GLU A 86 -3.07 23.15 4.38
N ASP A 87 -3.10 22.39 3.28
CA ASP A 87 -3.73 22.81 2.04
C ASP A 87 -5.25 22.98 2.20
N VAL A 88 -5.93 22.07 2.92
CA VAL A 88 -7.36 22.21 3.24
C VAL A 88 -7.60 23.47 4.08
N LYS A 89 -6.77 23.74 5.09
CA LYS A 89 -6.88 24.95 5.92
C LYS A 89 -6.66 26.23 5.10
N LYS A 90 -5.49 26.35 4.46
CA LYS A 90 -5.02 27.60 3.83
C LYS A 90 -5.62 27.85 2.46
N LYS A 91 -5.71 26.83 1.60
CA LYS A 91 -6.14 26.99 0.20
C LYS A 91 -7.65 26.84 0.03
N LYS A 92 -8.30 26.00 0.84
CA LYS A 92 -9.76 25.77 0.76
C LYS A 92 -10.57 26.61 1.76
N GLY A 93 -9.92 27.38 2.63
CA GLY A 93 -10.59 28.27 3.58
C GLY A 93 -11.52 27.51 4.52
N VAL A 94 -11.02 26.42 5.10
CA VAL A 94 -11.73 25.65 6.14
C VAL A 94 -11.28 26.16 7.50
N HIS A 95 -12.23 26.44 8.39
CA HIS A 95 -11.96 26.94 9.74
C HIS A 95 -11.61 25.78 10.68
N PHE A 96 -10.54 25.92 11.45
CA PHE A 96 -10.05 24.92 12.38
C PHE A 96 -10.20 25.49 13.79
N ILE A 97 -11.13 24.95 14.56
CA ILE A 97 -11.47 25.44 15.90
C ILE A 97 -11.00 24.43 16.95
N ASN A 98 -10.07 24.85 17.81
CA ASN A 98 -9.48 24.00 18.84
C ASN A 98 -10.37 23.91 20.09
N THR A 99 -11.57 23.35 19.91
CA THR A 99 -12.57 23.25 20.97
C THR A 99 -13.29 21.90 20.88
N ARG A 100 -13.41 21.22 22.02
CA ARG A 100 -14.27 20.03 22.14
C ARG A 100 -15.70 20.47 22.39
N ILE A 101 -16.59 20.16 21.44
CA ILE A 101 -18.01 20.49 21.56
C ILE A 101 -18.67 19.64 22.65
N SER A 102 -19.40 20.31 23.55
CA SER A 102 -20.11 19.69 24.67
C SER A 102 -21.54 19.27 24.32
N ASN A 103 -22.27 20.10 23.57
CA ASN A 103 -23.66 19.84 23.21
C ASN A 103 -24.03 20.42 21.84
N LEU A 104 -25.08 19.85 21.22
CA LEU A 104 -25.75 20.33 20.03
C LEU A 104 -27.19 20.70 20.38
N GLU A 105 -27.65 21.87 19.95
CA GLU A 105 -29.02 22.32 20.17
C GLU A 105 -29.74 22.41 18.82
N GLU A 106 -30.90 21.77 18.70
CA GLU A 106 -31.72 21.83 17.49
C GLU A 106 -32.59 23.09 17.53
N LEU A 107 -32.53 23.86 16.45
CA LEU A 107 -33.33 25.06 16.24
C LEU A 107 -34.46 24.79 15.24
N PRO A 108 -35.47 25.68 15.16
CA PRO A 108 -36.47 25.64 14.07
C PRO A 108 -35.82 25.58 12.69
N GLU A 109 -36.59 25.15 11.68
CA GLU A 109 -36.15 25.06 10.28
C GLU A 109 -34.99 24.06 10.02
N ASN A 110 -34.80 23.07 10.90
CA ASN A 110 -33.75 22.05 10.82
C ASN A 110 -32.32 22.63 10.87
N LYS A 111 -32.12 23.73 11.61
CA LYS A 111 -30.79 24.30 11.90
C LYS A 111 -30.22 23.70 13.18
N LEU A 112 -28.90 23.64 13.27
CA LEU A 112 -28.19 23.15 14.44
C LEU A 112 -27.31 24.24 15.03
N LEU A 113 -27.47 24.53 16.32
CA LEU A 113 -26.67 25.51 17.03
C LEU A 113 -25.54 24.83 17.80
N ILE A 114 -24.32 25.36 17.61
CA ILE A 114 -23.14 24.99 18.40
C ILE A 114 -22.69 26.19 19.21
N LYS A 115 -22.46 25.97 20.51
CA LYS A 115 -21.85 26.95 21.41
C LYS A 115 -20.42 26.50 21.69
N TYR A 116 -19.44 27.35 21.41
CA TYR A 116 -18.03 27.02 21.55
C TYR A 116 -17.21 28.24 21.98
N GLU A 117 -16.07 27.98 22.61
CA GLU A 117 -15.06 28.99 22.92
C GLU A 117 -14.16 29.18 21.70
N ASP A 118 -13.97 30.42 21.27
CA ASP A 118 -13.07 30.78 20.16
C ASP A 118 -11.60 30.88 20.60
N GLU A 119 -10.72 31.27 19.68
CA GLU A 119 -9.29 31.42 19.97
C GLU A 119 -8.94 32.56 20.96
N ASN A 120 -9.88 33.47 21.21
CA ASN A 120 -9.74 34.57 22.17
C ASN A 120 -10.37 34.25 23.54
N GLY A 121 -10.92 33.05 23.71
CA GLY A 121 -11.62 32.66 24.92
C GLY A 121 -13.05 33.17 25.01
N LEU A 122 -13.62 33.67 23.92
CA LEU A 122 -14.99 34.19 23.88
C LEU A 122 -15.98 33.09 23.53
N LEU A 123 -17.12 33.08 24.23
CA LEU A 123 -18.22 32.16 23.93
C LEU A 123 -18.98 32.64 22.68
N VAL A 124 -18.86 31.86 21.61
CA VAL A 124 -19.53 32.08 20.33
C VAL A 124 -20.72 31.11 20.20
N LYS A 125 -21.77 31.59 19.54
CA LYS A 125 -22.94 30.79 19.15
C LYS A 125 -23.04 30.82 17.63
N GLU A 126 -23.05 29.66 16.99
CA GLU A 126 -23.05 29.59 15.53
C GLU A 126 -24.00 28.49 15.02
N GLU A 127 -24.75 28.84 13.98
CA GLU A 127 -25.77 27.98 13.36
C GLU A 127 -25.22 27.26 12.14
N PHE A 128 -25.58 26.00 11.99
CA PHE A 128 -25.09 25.11 10.94
C PHE A 128 -26.26 24.45 10.19
N ASP A 129 -26.10 24.30 8.88
CA ASP A 129 -27.01 23.55 8.00
C ASP A 129 -26.83 22.04 8.16
N ALA A 130 -25.62 21.61 8.55
CA ALA A 130 -25.34 20.23 8.85
C ALA A 130 -24.17 20.08 9.82
N VAL A 131 -24.32 19.17 10.76
CA VAL A 131 -23.25 18.72 11.66
C VAL A 131 -22.86 17.29 11.27
N ILE A 132 -21.59 17.13 10.89
CA ILE A 132 -20.96 15.87 10.54
C ILE A 132 -20.17 15.37 11.75
N LEU A 133 -20.65 14.29 12.35
CA LEU A 133 -19.92 13.60 13.41
C LEU A 133 -18.81 12.75 12.79
N SER A 134 -17.56 13.03 13.14
CA SER A 134 -16.40 12.21 12.75
C SER A 134 -16.31 11.02 13.71
N THR A 135 -17.25 10.09 13.54
CA THR A 135 -17.43 8.92 14.39
C THR A 135 -16.22 8.00 14.33
N GLY A 136 -15.77 7.56 15.50
CA GLY A 136 -14.68 6.59 15.67
C GLY A 136 -15.00 5.19 15.15
N GLN A 137 -13.98 4.35 15.10
CA GLN A 137 -14.07 2.94 14.73
C GLN A 137 -14.53 2.13 15.96
N ASN A 138 -15.67 1.45 15.83
CA ASN A 138 -16.14 0.45 16.78
C ASN A 138 -15.97 -0.93 16.16
N ILE A 139 -15.31 -1.83 16.88
CA ILE A 139 -15.01 -3.17 16.37
C ILE A 139 -16.02 -4.17 16.90
N LYS A 140 -16.46 -5.06 16.03
CA LYS A 140 -17.24 -6.24 16.38
C LYS A 140 -16.44 -7.46 15.98
N VAL A 141 -16.03 -8.22 16.98
CA VAL A 141 -15.35 -9.50 16.81
C VAL A 141 -16.42 -10.61 16.89
N PRO A 142 -16.41 -11.62 16.00
CA PRO A 142 -17.32 -12.76 16.10
C PRO A 142 -17.22 -13.46 17.46
N GLU A 143 -18.32 -14.05 17.96
CA GLU A 143 -18.40 -14.66 19.29
C GLU A 143 -17.25 -15.64 19.57
N ALA A 144 -16.89 -16.45 18.56
CA ALA A 144 -15.82 -17.44 18.65
C ALA A 144 -14.44 -16.86 18.99
N PHE A 145 -14.19 -15.57 18.70
CA PHE A 145 -12.91 -14.89 18.92
C PHE A 145 -12.95 -13.88 20.07
N LYS A 146 -14.07 -13.74 20.80
CA LYS A 146 -14.14 -12.81 21.94
C LYS A 146 -13.15 -13.14 23.06
N LYS A 147 -12.81 -14.42 23.25
CA LYS A 147 -11.85 -14.86 24.28
C LYS A 147 -10.41 -14.33 24.06
N ILE A 148 -10.06 -13.95 22.83
CA ILE A 148 -8.72 -13.45 22.47
C ILE A 148 -8.68 -11.93 22.34
N THR A 149 -9.76 -11.21 22.71
CA THR A 149 -9.75 -9.75 22.67
C THR A 149 -9.18 -9.13 23.94
N ASP A 150 -8.74 -7.88 23.84
CA ASP A 150 -8.40 -7.03 24.98
C ASP A 150 -9.67 -6.45 25.64
N SER A 151 -9.49 -5.59 26.65
CA SER A 151 -10.59 -4.92 27.35
C SER A 151 -11.41 -3.97 26.49
N TYR A 152 -10.92 -3.61 25.30
CA TYR A 152 -11.58 -2.72 24.35
C TYR A 152 -12.22 -3.48 23.18
N GLY A 153 -12.07 -4.81 23.13
CA GLY A 153 -12.63 -5.67 22.08
C GLY A 153 -11.74 -5.83 20.85
N PHE A 154 -10.49 -5.38 20.87
CA PHE A 154 -9.53 -5.65 19.79
C PHE A 154 -8.84 -6.99 19.99
N ILE A 155 -8.52 -7.72 18.92
CA ILE A 155 -7.78 -8.98 19.02
C ILE A 155 -6.37 -8.70 19.54
N LYS A 156 -5.97 -9.40 20.62
CA LYS A 156 -4.61 -9.34 21.16
C LYS A 156 -3.63 -10.00 20.21
N THR A 157 -2.53 -9.31 19.93
CA THR A 157 -1.47 -9.74 19.02
C THR A 157 -0.11 -9.79 19.69
N ASP A 158 0.83 -10.47 19.04
CA ASP A 158 2.22 -10.50 19.51
C ASP A 158 2.83 -9.09 19.52
N LYS A 159 3.75 -8.86 20.47
CA LYS A 159 4.37 -7.53 20.71
C LYS A 159 5.25 -7.06 19.55
N LEU A 160 5.82 -7.98 18.79
CA LEU A 160 6.70 -7.69 17.66
C LEU A 160 6.05 -8.04 16.31
N ASP A 161 5.14 -9.01 16.29
CA ASP A 161 4.31 -9.35 15.14
C ASP A 161 2.84 -8.99 15.40
N ILE A 162 2.50 -7.73 15.12
CA ILE A 162 1.13 -7.22 15.29
C ILE A 162 0.10 -7.86 14.37
N THR A 163 0.49 -8.80 13.50
CA THR A 163 -0.42 -9.55 12.62
C THR A 163 -0.73 -10.94 13.13
N ALA A 164 0.11 -11.49 14.00
CA ALA A 164 -0.10 -12.77 14.64
C ALA A 164 -0.87 -12.57 15.95
N ALA A 165 -1.97 -13.30 16.14
CA ALA A 165 -2.63 -13.34 17.44
C ALA A 165 -1.74 -14.06 18.46
N GLU A 166 -1.99 -13.85 19.75
CA GLU A 166 -1.29 -14.60 20.81
C GLU A 166 -1.55 -16.11 20.71
N GLU A 167 -2.70 -16.53 20.18
CA GLU A 167 -3.01 -17.93 19.89
C GLU A 167 -2.31 -18.38 18.58
N PRO A 168 -1.44 -19.40 18.62
CA PRO A 168 -0.70 -19.87 17.45
C PRO A 168 -1.61 -20.29 16.29
N GLY A 169 -1.24 -19.88 15.08
CA GLY A 169 -1.98 -20.21 13.85
C GLY A 169 -3.15 -19.27 13.53
N ILE A 170 -3.45 -18.31 14.41
CA ILE A 170 -4.45 -17.26 14.16
C ILE A 170 -3.74 -15.97 13.77
N TYR A 171 -4.19 -15.34 12.69
CA TYR A 171 -3.72 -14.04 12.24
C TYR A 171 -4.89 -13.07 12.23
N ALA A 172 -4.64 -11.82 12.64
CA ALA A 172 -5.63 -10.75 12.70
C ALA A 172 -5.02 -9.49 12.08
N VAL A 173 -5.77 -8.82 11.20
CA VAL A 173 -5.28 -7.65 10.44
C VAL A 173 -6.36 -6.60 10.27
N GLY A 174 -5.95 -5.35 10.12
CA GLY A 174 -6.82 -4.20 9.96
C GLY A 174 -7.44 -3.76 11.28
N SER A 175 -8.60 -3.11 11.18
CA SER A 175 -9.26 -2.46 12.31
C SER A 175 -9.60 -3.39 13.48
N VAL A 176 -9.61 -4.72 13.26
CA VAL A 176 -9.90 -5.71 14.31
C VAL A 176 -8.79 -5.79 15.37
N VAL A 177 -7.56 -5.36 15.06
CA VAL A 177 -6.41 -5.36 15.99
C VAL A 177 -6.23 -4.00 16.65
N SER A 178 -6.46 -2.92 15.91
CA SER A 178 -6.47 -1.55 16.42
C SER A 178 -7.04 -0.62 15.35
N PRO A 179 -7.50 0.60 15.68
CA PRO A 179 -7.95 1.52 14.65
C PRO A 179 -6.81 1.88 13.69
N VAL A 180 -6.96 1.53 12.42
CA VAL A 180 -5.97 1.81 11.35
C VAL A 180 -6.66 2.41 10.13
N ASP A 181 -5.86 2.94 9.21
CA ASP A 181 -6.32 3.40 7.90
C ASP A 181 -6.11 2.33 6.81
N ILE A 182 -6.47 2.67 5.57
CA ILE A 182 -6.38 1.75 4.42
C ILE A 182 -4.92 1.32 4.15
N PRO A 183 -3.93 2.24 4.04
CA PRO A 183 -2.53 1.85 3.89
C PRO A 183 -2.02 0.91 4.97
N ASP A 184 -2.25 1.22 6.25
CA ASP A 184 -1.79 0.39 7.36
C ASP A 184 -2.48 -0.99 7.33
N THR A 185 -3.75 -1.07 6.92
CA THR A 185 -4.48 -2.35 6.72
C THR A 185 -3.84 -3.21 5.63
N ILE A 186 -3.50 -2.62 4.48
CA ILE A 186 -2.88 -3.35 3.35
C ILE A 186 -1.50 -3.89 3.74
N ILE A 187 -0.72 -3.10 4.49
CA ILE A 187 0.59 -3.51 5.01
C ILE A 187 0.43 -4.72 5.92
N GLN A 188 -0.49 -4.68 6.89
CA GLN A 188 -0.74 -5.80 7.80
C GLN A 188 -1.23 -7.05 7.06
N ALA A 189 -2.15 -6.93 6.12
CA ALA A 189 -2.67 -8.06 5.35
C ALA A 189 -1.56 -8.75 4.54
N THR A 190 -0.68 -7.97 3.90
CA THR A 190 0.44 -8.50 3.11
C THR A 190 1.47 -9.19 4.00
N ALA A 191 1.74 -8.64 5.20
CA ALA A 191 2.61 -9.27 6.19
C ALA A 191 2.03 -10.60 6.69
N ALA A 192 0.74 -10.65 7.05
CA ALA A 192 0.08 -11.89 7.48
C ALA A 192 0.10 -12.98 6.40
N VAL A 193 -0.21 -12.62 5.15
CA VAL A 193 -0.16 -13.57 4.02
C VAL A 193 1.25 -14.13 3.82
N SER A 194 2.29 -13.29 3.96
CA SER A 194 3.69 -13.75 3.88
C SER A 194 3.97 -14.86 4.90
N LYS A 195 3.51 -14.71 6.14
CA LYS A 195 3.67 -15.69 7.21
C LYS A 195 2.93 -16.99 6.92
N VAL A 196 1.69 -16.90 6.46
CA VAL A 196 0.88 -18.08 6.10
C VAL A 196 1.54 -18.89 4.98
N ILE A 197 2.05 -18.23 3.94
CA ILE A 197 2.73 -18.88 2.81
C ILE A 197 4.09 -19.49 3.24
N GLN A 198 4.74 -18.98 4.29
CA GLN A 198 5.95 -19.58 4.85
C GLN A 198 5.68 -20.88 5.63
N ILE A 199 4.50 -21.04 6.25
CA ILE A 199 4.13 -22.26 6.98
C ILE A 199 3.89 -23.41 6.00
N ASN A 200 3.30 -23.14 4.83
CA ASN A 200 3.00 -24.15 3.81
C ASN A 200 4.20 -24.50 2.91
N LYS A 201 5.36 -24.82 3.49
CA LYS A 201 6.61 -25.15 2.77
C LYS A 201 6.55 -26.45 1.95
N LYS A 202 5.51 -27.27 2.08
CA LYS A 202 5.45 -28.63 1.49
C LYS A 202 5.04 -28.70 0.02
N ASP A 203 4.47 -27.64 -0.58
CA ASP A 203 3.92 -27.71 -1.95
C ASP A 203 4.47 -26.66 -2.93
N ARG A 204 5.68 -26.15 -2.72
CA ARG A 204 6.28 -25.18 -3.67
C ARG A 204 6.90 -25.81 -4.93
N ASP A 205 6.92 -27.14 -5.04
CA ASP A 205 7.56 -27.86 -6.16
C ASP A 205 6.64 -28.19 -7.34
N LYS A 206 5.44 -27.61 -7.43
CA LYS A 206 4.58 -27.80 -8.60
C LYS A 206 4.02 -26.49 -9.14
N PHE A 207 4.88 -25.77 -9.85
CA PHE A 207 4.41 -24.97 -10.97
C PHE A 207 4.84 -25.70 -12.24
N ASP A 208 3.85 -26.23 -12.97
CA ASP A 208 4.09 -26.93 -14.23
C ASP A 208 4.84 -26.01 -15.19
N PHE A 209 5.95 -26.52 -15.71
CA PHE A 209 6.78 -25.88 -16.71
C PHE A 209 5.93 -25.45 -17.91
N LEU A 210 5.97 -24.18 -18.29
CA LEU A 210 5.50 -23.76 -19.61
C LEU A 210 6.37 -24.46 -20.66
N GLN A 211 5.79 -25.41 -21.39
CA GLN A 211 6.41 -26.03 -22.54
C GLN A 211 6.69 -24.96 -23.60
N ILE A 212 7.89 -24.96 -24.17
CA ILE A 212 8.18 -24.25 -25.40
C ILE A 212 7.40 -24.99 -26.49
N TYR A 213 6.26 -24.44 -26.89
CA TYR A 213 5.50 -24.97 -28.02
C TYR A 213 6.14 -24.46 -29.32
N ASP A 214 6.38 -25.36 -30.26
CA ASP A 214 6.69 -24.98 -31.65
C ASP A 214 5.60 -24.02 -32.17
N GLU A 215 5.99 -23.03 -32.97
CA GLU A 215 5.05 -22.09 -33.60
C GLU A 215 4.07 -22.88 -34.48
N LYS A 216 2.78 -22.81 -34.14
CA LYS A 216 1.68 -23.45 -34.87
C LYS A 216 0.60 -22.43 -35.17
N LEU A 217 0.55 -21.99 -36.42
CA LEU A 217 -0.43 -21.04 -36.95
C LEU A 217 -1.68 -21.76 -37.46
N GLY A 218 -2.79 -21.50 -36.78
CA GLY A 218 -4.12 -21.83 -37.27
C GLY A 218 -4.79 -20.64 -37.95
N VAL A 219 -5.40 -20.87 -39.11
CA VAL A 219 -6.31 -19.94 -39.76
C VAL A 219 -7.70 -20.58 -39.79
N ILE A 220 -8.64 -19.98 -39.08
CA ILE A 220 -10.03 -20.44 -39.01
C ILE A 220 -10.93 -19.42 -39.67
N VAL A 221 -11.67 -19.84 -40.69
CA VAL A 221 -12.71 -19.04 -41.33
C VAL A 221 -14.04 -19.45 -40.73
N SER A 222 -14.73 -18.48 -40.13
CA SER A 222 -16.09 -18.64 -39.65
C SER A 222 -17.06 -17.88 -40.56
N ASN A 223 -17.60 -18.57 -41.55
CA ASN A 223 -18.61 -18.01 -42.46
C ASN A 223 -19.94 -17.78 -41.71
N GLY A 224 -20.69 -16.76 -42.12
CA GLY A 224 -22.11 -16.63 -41.79
C GLY A 224 -22.94 -16.81 -43.06
N THR A 225 -23.59 -15.72 -43.51
CA THR A 225 -24.34 -15.64 -44.76
C THR A 225 -23.48 -15.45 -46.02
N LYS A 226 -22.27 -14.92 -45.89
CA LYS A 226 -21.30 -14.75 -46.98
C LYS A 226 -20.12 -15.67 -46.75
N THR A 227 -19.52 -16.16 -47.84
CA THR A 227 -18.29 -16.95 -47.79
C THR A 227 -17.12 -16.12 -48.31
N LEU A 228 -15.90 -16.48 -47.91
CA LEU A 228 -14.71 -15.98 -48.60
C LEU A 228 -14.71 -16.41 -50.08
N PRO A 229 -14.10 -15.61 -50.99
CA PRO A 229 -13.96 -16.00 -52.38
C PRO A 229 -13.24 -17.37 -52.52
N PRO A 230 -13.69 -18.27 -53.41
CA PRO A 230 -13.06 -19.59 -53.58
C PRO A 230 -11.55 -19.54 -53.83
N ALA A 231 -11.09 -18.58 -54.65
CA ALA A 231 -9.67 -18.39 -54.92
C ALA A 231 -8.85 -18.06 -53.65
N VAL A 232 -9.43 -17.36 -52.68
CA VAL A 232 -8.79 -17.06 -51.39
C VAL A 232 -8.73 -18.31 -50.51
N ILE A 233 -9.79 -19.12 -50.52
CA ILE A 233 -9.83 -20.40 -49.80
C ILE A 233 -8.78 -21.36 -50.36
N ASP A 234 -8.62 -21.42 -51.68
CA ASP A 234 -7.60 -22.23 -52.35
C ASP A 234 -6.18 -21.79 -51.97
N ASP A 235 -5.92 -20.48 -51.94
CA ASP A 235 -4.63 -19.91 -51.52
C ASP A 235 -4.29 -20.28 -50.06
N LEU A 236 -5.26 -20.15 -49.15
CA LEU A 236 -5.07 -20.51 -47.74
C LEU A 236 -4.86 -22.02 -47.56
N THR A 237 -5.57 -22.85 -48.32
CA THR A 237 -5.45 -24.32 -48.27
C THR A 237 -4.07 -24.80 -48.75
N ARG A 238 -3.49 -24.13 -49.75
CA ARG A 238 -2.17 -24.49 -50.31
C ARG A 238 -0.99 -23.86 -49.57
N SER A 239 -1.24 -22.93 -48.65
CA SER A 239 -0.19 -22.19 -47.96
C SER A 239 0.61 -23.09 -47.02
N LYS A 240 1.91 -23.25 -47.29
CA LYS A 240 2.86 -23.91 -46.37
C LYS A 240 3.14 -23.11 -45.09
N ARG A 241 2.59 -21.89 -44.99
CA ARG A 241 2.78 -21.01 -43.82
C ARG A 241 1.72 -21.24 -42.74
N ILE A 242 0.72 -22.08 -42.99
CA ILE A 242 -0.41 -22.33 -42.10
C ILE A 242 -0.39 -23.81 -41.70
N ASP A 243 -0.34 -24.10 -40.41
CA ASP A 243 -0.32 -25.46 -39.87
C ASP A 243 -1.71 -26.08 -39.82
N LEU A 244 -2.74 -25.25 -39.59
CA LEU A 244 -4.13 -25.68 -39.64
C LEU A 244 -5.00 -24.65 -40.35
N PHE A 245 -5.63 -25.08 -41.45
CA PHE A 245 -6.69 -24.31 -42.08
C PHE A 245 -8.04 -25.02 -41.90
N LYS A 246 -9.05 -24.30 -41.38
CA LYS A 246 -10.42 -24.82 -41.24
C LYS A 246 -11.44 -23.76 -41.63
N VAL A 247 -12.47 -24.21 -42.34
CA VAL A 247 -13.68 -23.43 -42.61
C VAL A 247 -14.83 -24.04 -41.81
N ARG A 248 -15.57 -23.19 -41.10
CA ARG A 248 -16.75 -23.53 -40.28
C ARG A 248 -17.81 -22.46 -40.47
N ASN A 249 -19.07 -22.80 -40.20
CA ASN A 249 -20.16 -21.84 -40.24
C ASN A 249 -20.51 -21.42 -38.80
N TYR A 250 -20.70 -20.12 -38.58
CA TYR A 250 -21.16 -19.53 -37.32
C TYR A 250 -20.33 -19.90 -36.07
N PHE A 251 -19.03 -20.17 -36.26
CA PHE A 251 -18.10 -20.64 -35.23
C PHE A 251 -17.77 -19.58 -34.15
N TYR A 252 -18.00 -18.29 -34.44
CA TYR A 252 -17.84 -17.21 -33.46
C TYR A 252 -19.06 -17.04 -32.52
N LEU A 253 -20.18 -17.71 -32.78
CA LEU A 253 -21.38 -17.63 -31.94
C LEU A 253 -21.20 -18.37 -30.61
N PRO A 254 -21.91 -17.95 -29.54
CA PRO A 254 -21.79 -18.56 -28.21
C PRO A 254 -21.95 -20.08 -28.19
N ASP A 255 -22.88 -20.62 -28.96
CA ASP A 255 -23.21 -22.06 -28.96
C ASP A 255 -22.09 -22.93 -29.55
N ASN A 256 -21.33 -22.40 -30.50
CA ASN A 256 -20.22 -23.11 -31.17
C ASN A 256 -18.85 -22.82 -30.55
N PHE A 257 -18.78 -21.86 -29.63
CA PHE A 257 -17.53 -21.45 -28.98
C PHE A 257 -16.80 -22.59 -28.23
N PRO A 258 -17.48 -23.52 -27.53
CA PRO A 258 -16.81 -24.66 -26.91
C PRO A 258 -16.09 -25.56 -27.92
N GLU A 259 -16.68 -25.79 -29.09
CA GLU A 259 -16.06 -26.58 -30.17
C GLU A 259 -14.84 -25.86 -30.75
N PHE A 260 -14.92 -24.54 -30.93
CA PHE A 260 -13.78 -23.71 -31.33
C PHE A 260 -12.60 -23.86 -30.36
N ILE A 261 -12.85 -23.75 -29.05
CA ILE A 261 -11.81 -23.93 -28.03
C ILE A 261 -11.22 -25.34 -28.06
N LYS A 262 -12.06 -26.36 -28.26
CA LYS A 262 -11.62 -27.75 -28.39
C LYS A 262 -10.69 -27.94 -29.59
N LEU A 263 -11.05 -27.41 -30.76
CA LEU A 263 -10.24 -27.48 -31.98
C LEU A 263 -8.85 -26.87 -31.79
N VAL A 264 -8.78 -25.69 -31.16
CA VAL A 264 -7.52 -24.98 -30.88
C VAL A 264 -6.62 -25.80 -29.95
N LYS A 265 -7.19 -26.43 -28.92
CA LYS A 265 -6.45 -27.28 -27.97
C LYS A 265 -5.94 -28.56 -28.62
N GLU A 266 -6.79 -29.28 -29.36
CA GLU A 266 -6.43 -30.55 -30.00
C GLU A 266 -5.26 -30.41 -30.99
N HIS A 267 -5.21 -29.30 -31.71
CA HIS A 267 -4.15 -29.02 -32.67
C HIS A 267 -2.96 -28.26 -32.07
N SER A 268 -3.02 -27.93 -30.77
CA SER A 268 -1.98 -27.19 -30.04
C SER A 268 -1.59 -25.88 -30.73
N LEU A 269 -2.57 -25.12 -31.23
CA LEU A 269 -2.31 -23.85 -31.91
C LEU A 269 -1.92 -22.78 -30.89
N ASN A 270 -0.83 -22.05 -31.15
CA ASN A 270 -0.36 -20.92 -30.33
C ASN A 270 -0.36 -19.59 -31.11
N ARG A 271 -0.69 -19.62 -32.40
CA ARG A 271 -1.01 -18.48 -33.25
C ARG A 271 -2.34 -18.74 -33.94
N LEU A 272 -3.26 -17.79 -33.86
CA LEU A 272 -4.61 -17.97 -34.38
C LEU A 272 -5.10 -16.73 -35.12
N LEU A 273 -5.35 -16.88 -36.41
CA LEU A 273 -6.09 -15.93 -37.21
C LEU A 273 -7.53 -16.42 -37.35
N LEU A 274 -8.47 -15.71 -36.74
CA LEU A 274 -9.90 -15.94 -36.92
C LEU A 274 -10.45 -14.94 -37.94
N ILE A 275 -10.99 -15.46 -39.05
CA ILE A 275 -11.62 -14.67 -40.10
C ILE A 275 -13.12 -14.79 -39.94
N VAL A 276 -13.80 -13.67 -39.72
CA VAL A 276 -15.24 -13.62 -39.44
C VAL A 276 -15.97 -12.73 -40.44
N GLU A 277 -17.20 -13.11 -40.76
CA GLU A 277 -18.08 -12.25 -41.54
C GLU A 277 -18.59 -11.08 -40.71
N ASP A 278 -19.04 -11.29 -39.47
CA ASP A 278 -19.86 -10.32 -38.74
C ASP A 278 -19.17 -8.94 -38.54
N PRO A 279 -19.67 -7.86 -39.17
CA PRO A 279 -19.12 -6.52 -39.01
C PRO A 279 -19.36 -5.95 -37.61
N ASN A 280 -20.37 -6.44 -36.88
CA ASN A 280 -20.73 -5.96 -35.55
C ASN A 280 -20.00 -6.68 -34.42
N LEU A 281 -19.21 -7.72 -34.72
CA LEU A 281 -18.46 -8.44 -33.69
C LEU A 281 -17.49 -7.49 -32.95
N ASN A 282 -17.63 -7.39 -31.63
CA ASN A 282 -16.66 -6.68 -30.81
C ASN A 282 -15.37 -7.52 -30.70
N LYS A 283 -14.36 -7.14 -31.47
CA LYS A 283 -13.08 -7.88 -31.57
C LYS A 283 -12.35 -7.96 -30.22
N GLU A 284 -12.39 -6.89 -29.42
CA GLU A 284 -11.68 -6.84 -28.13
C GLU A 284 -12.34 -7.78 -27.12
N PHE A 285 -13.66 -7.72 -27.00
CA PHE A 285 -14.42 -8.61 -26.11
C PHE A 285 -14.19 -10.07 -26.48
N PHE A 286 -14.25 -10.41 -27.78
CA PHE A 286 -14.07 -11.78 -28.23
C PHE A 286 -12.62 -12.28 -28.04
N ARG A 287 -11.63 -11.41 -28.31
CA ARG A 287 -10.22 -11.70 -28.04
C ARG A 287 -9.97 -11.97 -26.56
N GLU A 288 -10.51 -11.16 -25.66
CA GLU A 288 -10.40 -11.36 -24.21
C GLU A 288 -11.09 -12.66 -23.75
N LYS A 289 -12.24 -13.00 -24.34
CA LYS A 289 -12.91 -14.29 -24.09
C LYS A 289 -12.02 -15.48 -24.47
N ILE A 290 -11.38 -15.45 -25.65
CA ILE A 290 -10.48 -16.52 -26.09
C ILE A 290 -9.24 -16.59 -25.18
N LYS A 291 -8.61 -15.45 -24.88
CA LYS A 291 -7.45 -15.39 -23.96
C LYS A 291 -7.77 -15.98 -22.59
N ARG A 292 -8.96 -15.72 -22.06
CA ARG A 292 -9.38 -16.26 -20.75
C ARG A 292 -9.50 -17.79 -20.76
N GLU A 293 -10.14 -18.36 -21.78
CA GLU A 293 -10.31 -19.82 -21.91
C GLU A 293 -9.00 -20.56 -22.26
N LEU A 294 -8.07 -19.85 -22.92
CA LEU A 294 -6.78 -20.38 -23.37
C LEU A 294 -5.59 -19.81 -22.59
N LYS A 295 -5.81 -19.28 -21.38
CA LYS A 295 -4.78 -18.59 -20.58
C LYS A 295 -3.49 -19.41 -20.35
N ASN A 296 -3.61 -20.74 -20.33
CA ASN A 296 -2.49 -21.66 -20.12
C ASN A 296 -1.79 -22.11 -21.43
N TYR A 297 -2.32 -21.74 -22.60
CA TYR A 297 -1.83 -22.19 -23.92
C TYR A 297 -1.07 -21.08 -24.68
N ASN A 298 -0.98 -19.88 -24.12
CA ASN A 298 -0.26 -18.74 -24.68
C ASN A 298 -0.59 -18.44 -26.16
N VAL A 299 -1.89 -18.40 -26.48
CA VAL A 299 -2.38 -18.25 -27.85
C VAL A 299 -2.49 -16.76 -28.21
N HIS A 300 -1.79 -16.33 -29.26
CA HIS A 300 -1.98 -15.01 -29.86
C HIS A 300 -3.11 -15.06 -30.88
N VAL A 301 -4.07 -14.15 -30.76
CA VAL A 301 -5.30 -14.16 -31.56
C VAL A 301 -5.48 -12.85 -32.31
N GLU A 302 -5.54 -12.93 -33.63
CA GLU A 302 -5.96 -11.85 -34.51
C GLU A 302 -7.32 -12.16 -35.12
N ILE A 303 -8.16 -11.11 -35.25
CA ILE A 303 -9.50 -11.23 -35.80
C ILE A 303 -9.63 -10.33 -37.03
N MET A 304 -9.75 -10.95 -38.20
CA MET A 304 -10.00 -10.29 -39.47
C MET A 304 -11.50 -10.31 -39.78
N LYS A 305 -12.06 -9.16 -40.12
CA LYS A 305 -13.44 -9.05 -40.64
C LYS A 305 -13.36 -8.91 -42.16
N TYR A 306 -14.18 -9.63 -42.92
CA TYR A 306 -14.15 -9.57 -44.39
C TYR A 306 -15.47 -9.12 -45.04
N SER A 307 -16.59 -9.05 -44.32
CA SER A 307 -17.88 -8.68 -44.91
C SER A 307 -17.95 -7.27 -45.49
N GLU A 308 -17.06 -6.39 -45.02
CA GLU A 308 -16.92 -4.99 -45.43
C GLU A 308 -15.99 -4.82 -46.65
N ILE A 309 -15.36 -5.90 -47.14
CA ILE A 309 -14.33 -5.83 -48.17
C ILE A 309 -14.87 -6.40 -49.48
N ALA A 310 -15.03 -5.54 -50.50
CA ALA A 310 -15.56 -5.94 -51.79
C ALA A 310 -14.51 -6.57 -52.73
N GLU A 311 -13.25 -6.20 -52.60
CA GLU A 311 -12.19 -6.60 -53.54
C GLU A 311 -11.36 -7.78 -53.02
N GLU A 312 -11.29 -8.86 -53.81
CA GLU A 312 -10.49 -10.06 -53.51
C GLU A 312 -9.01 -9.74 -53.25
N LYS A 313 -8.44 -8.80 -54.04
CA LYS A 313 -7.03 -8.39 -53.90
C LYS A 313 -6.73 -7.81 -52.53
N ILE A 314 -7.65 -7.02 -51.96
CA ILE A 314 -7.51 -6.42 -50.63
C ILE A 314 -7.60 -7.49 -49.55
N ILE A 315 -8.50 -8.46 -49.69
CA ILE A 315 -8.61 -9.61 -48.78
C ILE A 315 -7.28 -10.37 -48.73
N LYS A 316 -6.68 -10.68 -49.88
CA LYS A 316 -5.39 -11.37 -49.93
C LYS A 316 -4.25 -10.59 -49.28
N GLN A 317 -4.19 -9.27 -49.49
CA GLN A 317 -3.18 -8.42 -48.87
C GLN A 317 -3.32 -8.39 -47.34
N LEU A 318 -4.54 -8.26 -46.83
CA LEU A 318 -4.80 -8.27 -45.38
C LEU A 318 -4.50 -9.64 -44.77
N LEU A 319 -4.86 -10.74 -45.43
CA LEU A 319 -4.52 -12.08 -44.97
C LEU A 319 -3.02 -12.25 -44.82
N ASN A 320 -2.25 -11.83 -45.84
CA ASN A 320 -0.79 -11.85 -45.77
C ASN A 320 -0.28 -10.98 -44.62
N PHE A 321 -0.81 -9.78 -44.42
CA PHE A 321 -0.43 -8.92 -43.30
C PHE A 321 -0.69 -9.59 -41.95
N TYR A 322 -1.88 -10.16 -41.72
CA TYR A 322 -2.21 -10.81 -40.43
C TYR A 322 -1.39 -12.08 -40.19
N ILE A 323 -1.13 -12.87 -41.24
CA ILE A 323 -0.26 -14.05 -41.17
C ILE A 323 1.16 -13.62 -40.80
N GLU A 324 1.74 -12.64 -41.51
CA GLU A 324 3.08 -12.13 -41.20
C GLU A 324 3.14 -11.48 -39.82
N LYS A 325 2.09 -10.78 -39.39
CA LYS A 325 1.99 -10.23 -38.05
C LYS A 325 2.06 -11.34 -37.00
N LEU A 326 1.20 -12.36 -37.10
CA LEU A 326 1.17 -13.45 -36.12
C LEU A 326 2.47 -14.26 -36.09
N ARG A 327 3.11 -14.49 -37.24
CA ARG A 327 4.38 -15.22 -37.32
C ARG A 327 5.55 -14.43 -36.74
N ASN A 328 5.60 -13.11 -37.00
CA ASN A 328 6.67 -12.24 -36.52
C ASN A 328 6.40 -11.65 -35.12
N GLU A 329 5.19 -11.81 -34.60
CA GLU A 329 4.85 -11.41 -33.24
C GLU A 329 5.66 -12.28 -32.28
N SER A 330 6.57 -11.65 -31.55
CA SER A 330 7.33 -12.32 -30.50
C SER A 330 6.35 -12.99 -29.55
N VAL A 331 6.45 -14.31 -29.39
CA VAL A 331 5.74 -15.00 -28.32
C VAL A 331 6.13 -14.27 -27.04
N PHE A 332 5.20 -13.55 -26.41
CA PHE A 332 5.38 -13.24 -25.00
C PHE A 332 5.22 -14.57 -24.32
N VAL A 333 6.31 -15.31 -24.20
CA VAL A 333 6.37 -16.38 -23.24
C VAL A 333 6.16 -15.64 -21.93
N HIS A 334 5.01 -15.81 -21.28
CA HIS A 334 5.03 -15.78 -19.83
C HIS A 334 6.04 -16.85 -19.45
N ARG A 335 7.33 -16.48 -19.39
CA ARG A 335 8.31 -17.33 -18.75
C ARG A 335 7.70 -17.53 -17.39
N SER A 336 7.43 -18.78 -17.04
CA SER A 336 7.44 -19.14 -15.64
C SER A 336 8.82 -18.69 -15.17
N ASP A 337 8.90 -17.48 -14.62
CA ASP A 337 10.13 -16.88 -14.13
C ASP A 337 10.52 -17.62 -12.85
N THR A 338 10.81 -18.91 -12.99
CA THR A 338 11.68 -19.58 -12.04
C THR A 338 13.05 -19.01 -12.30
N PHE A 339 13.34 -17.92 -11.59
CA PHE A 339 14.67 -17.34 -11.55
C PHE A 339 15.63 -18.42 -11.04
N LYS A 340 16.40 -19.03 -11.95
CA LYS A 340 17.49 -19.95 -11.55
C LYS A 340 18.38 -19.19 -10.57
N ASN A 341 18.59 -19.75 -9.39
CA ASN A 341 19.33 -19.13 -8.28
C ASN A 341 18.69 -17.83 -7.73
N PHE A 342 17.37 -17.83 -7.49
CA PHE A 342 16.66 -16.70 -6.89
C PHE A 342 17.38 -16.16 -5.63
N LYS A 343 17.82 -14.91 -5.71
CA LYS A 343 18.62 -14.24 -4.68
C LYS A 343 18.16 -12.81 -4.51
N VAL A 344 17.99 -12.38 -3.27
CA VAL A 344 17.50 -11.04 -2.93
C VAL A 344 18.63 -10.20 -2.34
N LEU A 345 18.77 -8.96 -2.79
CA LEU A 345 19.62 -7.97 -2.15
C LEU A 345 18.79 -7.08 -1.22
N VAL A 346 19.23 -6.93 0.02
CA VAL A 346 18.68 -5.97 0.99
C VAL A 346 19.70 -4.87 1.20
N ILE A 347 19.33 -3.63 0.89
CA ILE A 347 20.20 -2.46 1.04
C ILE A 347 19.81 -1.75 2.35
N GLY A 348 20.65 -1.92 3.38
CA GLY A 348 20.44 -1.41 4.73
C GLY A 348 20.22 -2.53 5.75
N GLY A 349 21.10 -2.64 6.73
CA GLY A 349 21.08 -3.62 7.81
C GLY A 349 20.38 -3.13 9.09
N GLY A 350 19.43 -2.19 8.98
CA GLY A 350 18.59 -1.78 10.11
C GLY A 350 17.53 -2.84 10.48
N LEU A 351 16.64 -2.50 11.43
CA LEU A 351 15.53 -3.39 11.86
C LEU A 351 14.77 -4.00 10.68
N ALA A 352 14.34 -3.17 9.73
CA ALA A 352 13.61 -3.63 8.54
C ALA A 352 14.43 -4.65 7.73
N GLY A 353 15.69 -4.36 7.44
CA GLY A 353 16.56 -5.25 6.66
C GLY A 353 16.85 -6.58 7.37
N ILE A 354 17.02 -6.55 8.70
CA ILE A 354 17.19 -7.73 9.55
C ILE A 354 15.93 -8.61 9.50
N VAL A 355 14.74 -8.03 9.66
CA VAL A 355 13.48 -8.78 9.57
C VAL A 355 13.32 -9.38 8.18
N ILE A 356 13.56 -8.61 7.10
CA ILE A 356 13.48 -9.13 5.72
C ILE A 356 14.40 -10.34 5.54
N ALA A 357 15.66 -10.24 5.96
CA ALA A 357 16.63 -11.33 5.83
C ALA A 357 16.21 -12.56 6.64
N LYS A 358 15.71 -12.38 7.86
CA LYS A 358 15.15 -13.47 8.67
C LYS A 358 14.03 -14.18 7.92
N GLU A 359 12.99 -13.44 7.53
CA GLU A 359 11.78 -14.00 6.90
C GLU A 359 12.09 -14.71 5.57
N LEU A 360 12.92 -14.11 4.73
CA LEU A 360 13.32 -14.71 3.45
C LEU A 360 14.23 -15.93 3.64
N SER A 361 15.17 -15.88 4.59
CA SER A 361 16.05 -17.02 4.87
C SER A 361 15.28 -18.22 5.43
N GLU A 362 14.31 -17.98 6.31
CA GLU A 362 13.39 -19.01 6.80
C GLU A 362 12.55 -19.57 5.65
N ALA A 363 12.13 -18.74 4.69
CA ALA A 363 11.45 -19.18 3.47
C ALA A 363 12.37 -19.91 2.46
N GLY A 364 13.66 -20.10 2.77
CA GLY A 364 14.64 -20.83 1.95
C GLY A 364 15.29 -20.00 0.84
N VAL A 365 15.01 -18.70 0.78
CA VAL A 365 15.54 -17.75 -0.21
C VAL A 365 16.94 -17.28 0.22
N LYS A 366 17.87 -17.17 -0.74
CA LYS A 366 19.20 -16.59 -0.49
C LYS A 366 19.09 -15.07 -0.41
N VAL A 367 19.72 -14.47 0.59
CA VAL A 367 19.65 -13.04 0.86
C VAL A 367 21.04 -12.49 1.13
N ASP A 368 21.38 -11.38 0.49
CA ASP A 368 22.55 -10.60 0.87
C ASP A 368 22.11 -9.27 1.47
N ILE A 369 22.74 -8.85 2.57
CA ILE A 369 22.55 -7.53 3.18
C ILE A 369 23.78 -6.68 2.89
N ILE A 370 23.57 -5.47 2.38
CA ILE A 370 24.59 -4.42 2.30
C ILE A 370 24.37 -3.40 3.41
N GLU A 371 25.35 -3.22 4.28
CA GLU A 371 25.35 -2.26 5.37
C GLU A 371 26.56 -1.32 5.25
N LYS A 372 26.29 -0.02 5.31
CA LYS A 372 27.31 1.03 5.20
C LYS A 372 28.18 1.12 6.46
N GLU A 373 27.62 0.82 7.62
CA GLU A 373 28.33 0.81 8.90
C GLU A 373 29.14 -0.48 9.07
N GLY A 374 30.05 -0.49 10.05
CA GLY A 374 30.81 -1.70 10.42
C GLY A 374 29.99 -2.81 11.07
N SER A 375 28.71 -2.56 11.38
CA SER A 375 27.80 -3.54 12.00
C SER A 375 26.34 -3.25 11.65
N ILE A 376 25.55 -4.30 11.48
CA ILE A 376 24.09 -4.20 11.33
C ILE A 376 23.39 -3.81 12.65
N GLY A 377 22.12 -3.43 12.57
CA GLY A 377 21.26 -3.05 13.70
C GLY A 377 20.61 -1.67 13.56
N GLY A 378 21.24 -0.75 12.81
CA GLY A 378 20.73 0.60 12.55
C GLY A 378 20.26 1.34 13.81
N ASN A 379 19.13 2.04 13.71
CA ASN A 379 18.60 2.87 14.81
C ASN A 379 18.18 2.10 16.07
N VAL A 380 17.99 0.78 16.02
CA VAL A 380 17.63 -0.02 17.22
C VAL A 380 18.76 0.00 18.26
N LYS A 381 20.02 0.25 17.82
CA LYS A 381 21.15 0.47 18.73
C LYS A 381 20.87 1.59 19.76
N ARG A 382 20.09 2.60 19.35
CA ARG A 382 19.67 3.76 20.16
C ARG A 382 18.21 3.67 20.63
N VAL A 383 17.30 3.19 19.78
CA VAL A 383 15.87 2.99 20.08
C VAL A 383 15.63 1.56 20.57
N ARG A 384 15.90 1.32 21.85
CA ARG A 384 15.93 -0.04 22.40
C ARG A 384 14.58 -0.61 22.78
N THR A 385 13.66 0.22 23.27
CA THR A 385 12.36 -0.23 23.78
C THR A 385 11.19 0.32 23.01
N THR A 386 10.11 -0.47 22.89
CA THR A 386 8.80 0.00 22.43
C THR A 386 8.12 0.88 23.49
N ILE A 387 6.95 1.43 23.18
CA ILE A 387 6.16 2.22 24.14
C ILE A 387 5.67 1.37 25.32
N ASP A 388 5.47 0.07 25.11
CA ASP A 388 5.07 -0.91 26.13
C ASP A 388 6.29 -1.54 26.85
N ASN A 389 7.45 -0.86 26.81
CA ASN A 389 8.70 -1.28 27.43
C ASN A 389 9.28 -2.62 26.95
N TYR A 390 8.86 -3.14 25.78
CA TYR A 390 9.46 -4.34 25.21
C TYR A 390 10.88 -4.04 24.70
N ASP A 391 11.89 -4.86 25.06
CA ASP A 391 13.29 -4.67 24.66
C ASP A 391 13.58 -5.26 23.26
N VAL A 392 13.46 -4.40 22.24
CA VAL A 392 13.78 -4.71 20.85
C VAL A 392 15.28 -4.95 20.65
N SER A 393 16.14 -4.34 21.47
CA SER A 393 17.58 -4.55 21.38
C SER A 393 17.99 -5.94 21.83
N ALA A 394 17.39 -6.47 22.89
CA ALA A 394 17.60 -7.85 23.32
C ALA A 394 17.20 -8.82 22.20
N TRP A 395 16.01 -8.62 21.61
CA TRP A 395 15.53 -9.43 20.49
C TRP A 395 16.48 -9.43 19.28
N ILE A 396 16.98 -8.25 18.88
CA ILE A 396 17.93 -8.14 17.77
C ILE A 396 19.28 -8.79 18.08
N LYS A 397 19.77 -8.67 19.33
CA LYS A 397 21.03 -9.32 19.75
C LYS A 397 20.96 -10.84 19.65
N GLU A 398 19.79 -11.44 19.86
CA GLU A 398 19.60 -12.88 19.69
C GLU A 398 19.47 -13.29 18.21
N LEU A 399 18.93 -12.41 17.37
CA LEU A 399 18.66 -12.69 15.97
C LEU A 399 19.90 -12.55 15.07
N ILE A 400 20.75 -11.55 15.31
CA ILE A 400 21.94 -11.28 14.48
C ILE A 400 22.86 -12.51 14.35
N PRO A 401 23.26 -13.20 15.44
CA PRO A 401 24.12 -14.38 15.33
C PRO A 401 23.49 -15.51 14.51
N LYS A 402 22.16 -15.67 14.60
CA LYS A 402 21.43 -16.67 13.80
C LYS A 402 21.51 -16.36 12.30
N LEU A 403 21.39 -15.08 11.92
CA LEU A 403 21.55 -14.66 10.53
C LEU A 403 23.00 -14.82 10.05
N GLU A 404 23.98 -14.45 10.86
CA GLU A 404 25.41 -14.59 10.51
C GLU A 404 25.82 -16.06 10.34
N SER A 405 25.24 -16.96 11.12
CA SER A 405 25.48 -18.41 11.01
C SER A 405 24.70 -19.09 9.87
N SER A 406 23.75 -18.39 9.24
CA SER A 406 22.88 -18.97 8.20
C SER A 406 23.60 -19.09 6.86
N ASN A 407 23.55 -20.26 6.24
CA ASN A 407 24.07 -20.46 4.86
C ASN A 407 23.21 -19.79 3.78
N LYS A 408 22.07 -19.19 4.15
CA LYS A 408 21.17 -18.45 3.25
C LYS A 408 21.41 -16.95 3.30
N VAL A 409 22.11 -16.43 4.30
CA VAL A 409 22.29 -14.99 4.52
C VAL A 409 23.76 -14.64 4.42
N LYS A 410 24.10 -13.65 3.59
CA LYS A 410 25.44 -13.07 3.54
C LYS A 410 25.37 -11.60 3.89
N ILE A 411 26.20 -11.15 4.84
CA ILE A 411 26.19 -9.76 5.30
C ILE A 411 27.50 -9.09 4.87
N PHE A 412 27.40 -7.98 4.16
CA PHE A 412 28.52 -7.11 3.80
C PHE A 412 28.42 -5.83 4.60
N THR A 413 29.26 -5.68 5.61
CA THR A 413 29.44 -4.44 6.37
C THR A 413 30.51 -3.56 5.73
N SER A 414 30.50 -2.28 6.07
CA SER A 414 31.37 -1.26 5.47
C SER A 414 31.32 -1.29 3.95
N ALA A 415 30.13 -1.56 3.40
CA ALA A 415 29.88 -1.72 1.98
C ALA A 415 28.72 -0.83 1.52
N CYS A 416 28.78 -0.34 0.29
CA CYS A 416 27.72 0.46 -0.31
C CYS A 416 27.44 0.05 -1.74
N VAL A 417 26.22 0.29 -2.19
CA VAL A 417 25.84 0.11 -3.60
C VAL A 417 26.18 1.38 -4.37
N THR A 418 26.99 1.26 -5.42
CA THR A 418 27.43 2.40 -6.27
C THR A 418 26.59 2.53 -7.53
N SER A 419 26.14 1.41 -8.11
CA SER A 419 25.26 1.41 -9.28
C SER A 419 24.34 0.20 -9.31
N ILE A 420 23.13 0.40 -9.85
CA ILE A 420 22.14 -0.65 -10.11
C ILE A 420 21.74 -0.55 -11.59
N SER A 421 21.72 -1.68 -12.28
CA SER A 421 21.24 -1.81 -13.66
C SER A 421 20.39 -3.08 -13.82
N GLY A 422 19.65 -3.19 -14.91
CA GLY A 422 18.83 -4.38 -15.22
C GLY A 422 17.37 -4.24 -14.79
N CYS A 423 16.69 -5.38 -14.66
CA CYS A 423 15.25 -5.44 -14.40
C CYS A 423 14.89 -6.61 -13.47
N LEU A 424 13.59 -6.75 -13.15
CA LEU A 424 13.07 -7.82 -12.32
C LEU A 424 13.63 -9.18 -12.77
N GLY A 425 14.21 -9.92 -11.83
CA GLY A 425 14.83 -11.22 -12.09
C GLY A 425 16.33 -11.19 -12.38
N ARG A 426 16.84 -10.05 -12.84
CA ARG A 426 18.25 -9.88 -13.20
C ARG A 426 18.72 -8.43 -13.02
N TYR A 427 18.88 -8.03 -11.78
CA TYR A 427 19.56 -6.80 -11.40
C TYR A 427 21.06 -7.03 -11.30
N GLY A 428 21.84 -6.26 -12.05
CA GLY A 428 23.28 -6.13 -11.86
C GLY A 428 23.57 -5.03 -10.84
N VAL A 429 24.28 -5.34 -9.77
CA VAL A 429 24.59 -4.41 -8.68
C VAL A 429 26.09 -4.35 -8.48
N ARG A 430 26.64 -3.14 -8.48
CA ARG A 430 28.03 -2.88 -8.08
C ARG A 430 28.07 -2.52 -6.60
N ILE A 431 28.88 -3.27 -5.86
CA ILE A 431 29.05 -3.15 -4.41
C ILE A 431 30.49 -2.74 -4.15
N LYS A 432 30.68 -1.56 -3.57
CA LYS A 432 32.00 -1.08 -3.13
C LYS A 432 32.19 -1.42 -1.66
N LYS A 433 33.32 -2.04 -1.33
CA LYS A 433 33.78 -2.30 0.03
C LYS A 433 35.26 -1.89 0.11
N GLN A 434 35.56 -0.85 0.90
CA GLN A 434 36.88 -0.21 0.88
C GLN A 434 37.28 0.21 -0.54
N GLU A 435 38.43 -0.22 -1.05
CA GLU A 435 38.90 0.05 -2.42
C GLU A 435 38.45 -1.00 -3.44
N GLU A 436 37.82 -2.10 -3.00
CA GLU A 436 37.34 -3.16 -3.88
C GLU A 436 35.91 -2.87 -4.34
N GLU A 437 35.65 -3.01 -5.64
CA GLU A 437 34.30 -2.98 -6.20
C GLU A 437 34.00 -4.31 -6.87
N VAL A 438 32.87 -4.92 -6.49
CA VAL A 438 32.45 -6.23 -6.98
C VAL A 438 31.09 -6.10 -7.66
N TYR A 439 30.96 -6.70 -8.84
CA TYR A 439 29.69 -6.84 -9.54
C TYR A 439 29.00 -8.15 -9.12
N GLN A 440 27.71 -8.08 -8.77
CA GLN A 440 26.90 -9.25 -8.43
C GLN A 440 25.49 -9.13 -9.03
N GLU A 441 24.91 -10.27 -9.41
CA GLU A 441 23.53 -10.35 -9.91
C GLU A 441 22.54 -10.75 -8.82
N TYR A 442 21.37 -10.14 -8.85
CA TYR A 442 20.26 -10.37 -7.92
C TYR A 442 18.93 -10.46 -8.67
N SER A 443 18.00 -11.26 -8.15
CA SER A 443 16.67 -11.40 -8.73
C SER A 443 15.74 -10.28 -8.29
N MET A 444 15.88 -9.81 -7.04
CA MET A 444 15.11 -8.71 -6.48
C MET A 444 15.97 -7.86 -5.56
N LEU A 445 15.58 -6.59 -5.44
CA LEU A 445 16.22 -5.61 -4.57
C LEU A 445 15.19 -5.10 -3.57
N VAL A 446 15.61 -4.96 -2.30
CA VAL A 446 14.81 -4.37 -1.23
C VAL A 446 15.59 -3.22 -0.60
N ILE A 447 14.99 -2.04 -0.58
CA ILE A 447 15.63 -0.84 -0.03
C ILE A 447 15.13 -0.63 1.40
N ALA A 448 16.02 -0.77 2.37
CA ALA A 448 15.76 -0.72 3.81
C ALA A 448 16.79 0.17 4.54
N THR A 449 17.20 1.27 3.90
CA THR A 449 18.27 2.18 4.36
C THR A 449 17.91 3.00 5.60
N GLY A 450 16.65 2.95 6.04
CA GLY A 450 16.17 3.63 7.24
C GLY A 450 16.11 5.15 7.08
N ALA A 451 16.26 5.85 8.21
CA ALA A 451 16.27 7.30 8.30
C ALA A 451 17.26 7.76 9.36
N VAL A 452 17.70 9.01 9.27
CA VAL A 452 18.56 9.67 10.25
C VAL A 452 17.79 10.71 11.04
N GLU A 453 18.24 11.01 12.26
CA GLU A 453 17.71 12.12 13.02
C GLU A 453 18.02 13.44 12.31
N ASN A 454 17.05 14.35 12.29
CA ASN A 454 17.27 15.68 11.75
C ASN A 454 18.05 16.50 12.78
N SER A 455 19.32 16.75 12.49
CA SER A 455 20.30 17.38 13.39
C SER A 455 20.58 18.84 13.10
N ASP A 456 19.71 19.51 12.33
CA ASP A 456 19.86 20.94 12.04
C ASP A 456 19.89 21.75 13.35
N ASN A 457 20.79 22.74 13.47
CA ASN A 457 21.08 23.55 14.68
C ASN A 457 19.90 24.46 15.08
N HIS A 458 18.76 23.87 15.41
CA HIS A 458 17.60 24.54 15.99
C HIS A 458 17.76 24.58 17.52
N PHE A 459 17.31 25.67 18.12
CA PHE A 459 17.30 25.84 19.58
C PHE A 459 18.66 25.62 20.27
N GLY A 460 19.78 25.76 19.53
CA GLY A 460 21.14 25.57 20.05
C GLY A 460 21.61 24.12 20.13
N TYR A 461 20.92 23.18 19.46
CA TYR A 461 21.34 21.77 19.40
C TYR A 461 22.75 21.63 18.79
N GLY A 462 23.64 20.91 19.50
CA GLY A 462 25.06 20.76 19.15
C GLY A 462 25.97 21.88 19.66
N ALA A 463 25.44 23.09 19.90
CA ALA A 463 26.19 24.19 20.51
C ALA A 463 26.12 24.16 22.05
N ASN A 464 24.96 23.79 22.60
CA ASN A 464 24.74 23.70 24.05
C ASN A 464 24.52 22.25 24.47
N LYS A 465 25.36 21.75 25.39
CA LYS A 465 25.30 20.36 25.90
C LYS A 465 24.01 20.03 26.66
N LEU A 466 23.24 21.04 27.08
CA LEU A 466 21.94 20.87 27.73
C LEU A 466 20.79 20.73 26.73
N VAL A 467 21.02 21.04 25.45
CA VAL A 467 20.05 20.87 24.38
C VAL A 467 20.29 19.53 23.71
N LEU A 468 19.38 18.59 23.97
CA LEU A 468 19.51 17.20 23.58
C LEU A 468 18.44 16.84 22.54
N SER A 469 18.77 15.91 21.65
CA SER A 469 17.74 15.26 20.85
C SER A 469 16.93 14.25 21.69
N GLN A 470 15.78 13.80 21.18
CA GLN A 470 15.01 12.75 21.86
C GLN A 470 15.77 11.42 21.91
N LEU A 471 16.63 11.15 20.92
CA LEU A 471 17.49 9.97 20.94
C LEU A 471 18.61 10.12 21.97
N ASP A 472 19.24 11.30 22.06
CA ASP A 472 20.28 11.58 23.06
C ASP A 472 19.71 11.45 24.48
N LEU A 473 18.54 12.04 24.71
CA LEU A 473 17.84 11.91 25.99
C LEU A 473 17.53 10.44 26.31
N SER A 474 17.07 9.65 25.32
CA SER A 474 16.80 8.22 25.53
C SER A 474 18.05 7.44 25.92
N ASP A 475 19.21 7.81 25.37
CA ASP A 475 20.50 7.22 25.72
C ASP A 475 20.96 7.64 27.13
N LEU A 476 20.76 8.92 27.50
CA LEU A 476 21.14 9.45 28.82
C LEU A 476 20.26 8.94 29.96
N VAL A 477 18.93 8.91 29.79
CA VAL A 477 17.97 8.41 30.80
C VAL A 477 18.25 6.97 31.20
N ARG A 478 18.96 6.19 30.37
CA ARG A 478 19.38 4.83 30.70
C ARG A 478 20.59 4.76 31.61
N LYS A 479 21.49 5.74 31.56
CA LYS A 479 22.67 5.79 32.43
C LYS A 479 22.22 5.93 33.89
N LYS A 480 22.92 5.26 34.81
CA LYS A 480 22.53 5.20 36.23
C LYS A 480 22.62 6.56 36.91
N ASP A 481 23.56 7.39 36.48
CA ASP A 481 23.96 8.66 37.06
C ASP A 481 23.15 9.87 36.54
N PHE A 482 22.58 9.79 35.33
CA PHE A 482 21.93 10.96 34.70
C PHE A 482 20.77 11.53 35.52
N LEU A 483 20.03 10.69 36.25
CA LEU A 483 18.86 11.08 37.05
C LEU A 483 19.11 11.02 38.56
N ASN A 484 20.37 11.09 39.00
CA ASN A 484 20.70 11.08 40.45
C ASN A 484 20.19 12.33 41.18
N ASP A 485 20.14 13.47 40.50
CA ASP A 485 19.63 14.72 41.05
C ASP A 485 18.30 15.08 40.40
N LYS A 486 17.42 15.74 41.17
CA LYS A 486 16.19 16.33 40.66
C LYS A 486 16.50 17.28 39.50
N LYS A 487 15.76 17.14 38.39
CA LYS A 487 15.87 18.03 37.22
C LYS A 487 14.53 18.64 36.85
N THR A 488 14.61 19.63 35.97
CA THR A 488 13.47 20.13 35.20
C THR A 488 13.79 19.94 33.73
N ILE A 489 12.99 19.13 33.04
CA ILE A 489 13.21 18.74 31.65
C ILE A 489 12.05 19.24 30.80
N ALA A 490 12.35 20.03 29.76
CA ALA A 490 11.38 20.45 28.77
C ALA A 490 11.66 19.71 27.44
N MET A 491 10.63 19.07 26.87
CA MET A 491 10.67 18.37 25.59
C MET A 491 9.82 19.11 24.55
N ILE A 492 10.46 19.68 23.54
CA ILE A 492 9.78 20.42 22.47
C ILE A 492 9.43 19.45 21.33
N GLN A 493 8.16 19.36 20.98
CA GLN A 493 7.68 18.52 19.86
C GLN A 493 7.77 19.25 18.53
N CYS A 494 7.73 18.47 17.45
CA CYS A 494 7.71 18.97 16.06
C CYS A 494 8.93 19.83 15.68
N VAL A 495 10.07 19.70 16.38
CA VAL A 495 11.32 20.37 15.99
C VAL A 495 11.70 19.93 14.57
N ASN A 496 11.81 20.91 13.67
CA ASN A 496 12.05 20.74 12.23
C ASN A 496 11.10 19.73 11.52
N SER A 497 9.89 19.59 12.04
CA SER A 497 8.81 18.79 11.43
C SER A 497 7.54 19.61 11.40
N ARG A 498 6.67 19.35 10.42
CA ARG A 498 5.45 20.11 10.21
C ARG A 498 5.72 21.63 10.06
N THR A 499 6.80 21.96 9.34
CA THR A 499 7.23 23.32 8.92
C THR A 499 7.06 23.46 7.41
N ASP A 500 7.32 24.65 6.85
CA ASP A 500 7.24 24.84 5.39
C ASP A 500 8.34 24.06 4.63
N SER A 501 9.55 23.97 5.21
CA SER A 501 10.66 23.17 4.67
C SER A 501 10.45 21.66 4.84
N ASN A 502 9.81 21.25 5.93
CA ASN A 502 9.52 19.86 6.26
C ASN A 502 8.01 19.67 6.53
N PRO A 503 7.15 19.71 5.48
CA PRO A 503 5.70 19.72 5.62
C PRO A 503 5.13 18.31 5.86
N TYR A 504 5.72 17.58 6.79
CA TYR A 504 5.31 16.24 7.20
C TYR A 504 5.42 16.07 8.72
N CYS A 505 4.61 15.16 9.25
CA CYS A 505 4.73 14.70 10.62
C CYS A 505 5.70 13.51 10.66
N SER A 506 6.66 13.55 11.58
CA SER A 506 7.67 12.49 11.75
C SER A 506 7.13 11.22 12.45
N ARG A 507 5.83 11.19 12.80
CA ARG A 507 5.06 10.07 13.38
C ARG A 507 5.52 9.55 14.75
N VAL A 508 6.82 9.55 15.06
CA VAL A 508 7.41 8.87 16.22
C VAL A 508 7.79 9.79 17.39
N CYS A 509 7.97 11.10 17.15
CA CYS A 509 8.49 12.04 18.15
C CYS A 509 7.60 12.15 19.39
N CYS A 510 6.28 12.28 19.23
CA CYS A 510 5.35 12.37 20.36
C CYS A 510 5.41 11.11 21.25
N SER A 511 5.38 9.92 20.65
CA SER A 511 5.45 8.65 21.38
C SER A 511 6.80 8.47 22.07
N ALA A 512 7.90 8.88 21.44
CA ALA A 512 9.22 8.87 22.05
C ALA A 512 9.31 9.79 23.27
N ALA A 513 8.73 11.00 23.19
CA ALA A 513 8.70 11.94 24.30
C ALA A 513 7.93 11.39 25.51
N ILE A 514 6.73 10.84 25.27
CA ILE A 514 5.93 10.21 26.33
C ILE A 514 6.68 9.03 26.96
N LYS A 515 7.26 8.15 26.13
CA LYS A 515 8.05 7.01 26.62
C LYS A 515 9.23 7.47 27.49
N ASN A 516 9.99 8.46 27.03
CA ASN A 516 11.12 9.01 27.79
C ASN A 516 10.66 9.68 29.09
N ALA A 517 9.55 10.45 29.06
CA ALA A 517 8.97 11.09 30.24
C ALA A 517 8.53 10.06 31.30
N LEU A 518 7.84 9.00 30.89
CA LEU A 518 7.45 7.90 31.77
C LEU A 518 8.69 7.23 32.39
N LYS A 519 9.73 6.99 31.60
CA LYS A 519 10.97 6.37 32.11
C LYS A 519 11.72 7.28 33.09
N ILE A 520 11.69 8.60 32.87
CA ILE A 520 12.23 9.58 33.82
C ILE A 520 11.44 9.51 35.13
N LYS A 521 10.10 9.59 35.07
CA LYS A 521 9.24 9.53 36.27
C LYS A 521 9.34 8.20 37.02
N GLU A 522 9.59 7.09 36.34
CA GLU A 522 9.84 5.79 36.97
C GLU A 522 11.14 5.80 37.80
N LYS A 523 12.19 6.47 37.30
CA LYS A 523 13.52 6.50 37.94
C LYS A 523 13.70 7.63 38.94
N SER A 524 13.07 8.77 38.71
CA SER A 524 13.15 10.01 39.48
C SER A 524 11.77 10.69 39.46
N PRO A 525 10.83 10.25 40.33
CA PRO A 525 9.47 10.78 40.37
C PRO A 525 9.39 12.31 40.59
N GLU A 526 10.35 12.85 41.32
CA GLU A 526 10.51 14.27 41.65
C GLU A 526 11.03 15.14 40.51
N THR A 527 11.57 14.56 39.43
CA THR A 527 12.02 15.32 38.25
C THR A 527 10.81 15.86 37.50
N GLU A 528 10.75 17.17 37.27
CA GLU A 528 9.67 17.80 36.53
C GLU A 528 9.87 17.61 35.03
N VAL A 529 8.81 17.20 34.33
CA VAL A 529 8.84 16.94 32.89
C VAL A 529 7.72 17.69 32.20
N TYR A 530 8.08 18.62 31.32
CA TYR A 530 7.18 19.38 30.49
C TYR A 530 7.29 18.92 29.03
N ILE A 531 6.16 18.65 28.38
CA ILE A 531 6.12 18.33 26.94
C ILE A 531 5.38 19.45 26.23
N LEU A 532 6.11 20.24 25.43
CA LEU A 532 5.57 21.34 24.65
C LEU A 532 5.17 20.81 23.27
N TYR A 533 3.87 20.73 22.99
CA TYR A 533 3.33 20.13 21.77
C TYR A 533 2.31 21.05 21.08
N ARG A 534 1.82 20.64 19.90
CA ARG A 534 0.93 21.40 19.04
C ARG A 534 -0.03 20.52 18.23
#